data_AF-A0ABD3EYH3-F1
#
_entry.id   AF-A0ABD3EYH3-F1
#
_cell.length_a   1.000
_cell.length_b   1.000
_cell.length_c   1.000
_cell.angle_alpha   90.00
_cell.angle_beta   90.00
_cell.angle_gamma   90.00
#
_symmetry.space_group_name_H-M   'P 1'
#
loop_
_entity.id
_entity.type
_entity.pdbx_description
1 polymer ?
#
loop_
_entity_poly.entity_id
_entity_poly.type
_entity_poly.pdbx_seq_one_letter_code
_entity_poly.pdbx_strand_id
1 'polypeptide(L)' 'MRYPVIKTDANTDYSKMRVKQLLKILGERGVECVECVEKADFIAKIKETESLHSEL' A
#
# COMPACT_ATOMS: atom_id res chain seq x y z
N MET A 1 5.81 -12.09 18.79
CA MET A 1 4.61 -11.80 17.97
C MET A 1 4.95 -12.10 16.51
N ARG A 2 4.31 -13.10 15.90
CA ARG A 2 4.60 -13.56 14.53
C ARG A 2 3.75 -12.74 13.56
N TYR A 3 4.35 -11.80 12.84
CA TYR A 3 3.65 -11.08 11.76
C TYR A 3 3.62 -11.98 10.53
N PRO A 4 2.46 -12.29 9.95
CA PRO A 4 2.39 -13.09 8.74
C PRO A 4 3.07 -12.33 7.59
N VAL A 5 3.93 -13.05 6.86
CA VAL A 5 4.61 -12.57 5.66
C VAL A 5 3.53 -12.23 4.63
N ILE A 6 3.44 -10.95 4.25
CA ILE A 6 2.43 -10.50 3.30
C ILE A 6 2.94 -10.77 1.90
N LYS A 7 2.23 -11.65 1.20
CA LYS A 7 2.32 -11.80 -0.24
C LYS A 7 1.31 -10.80 -0.82
N THR A 8 1.82 -9.77 -1.49
CA THR A 8 1.01 -8.81 -2.23
C THR A 8 0.69 -9.40 -3.59
N ASP A 9 -0.49 -10.00 -3.74
CA ASP A 9 -1.09 -10.38 -5.03
C ASP A 9 -1.84 -9.17 -5.62
N ALA A 10 -2.13 -9.17 -6.93
CA ALA A 10 -2.88 -8.07 -7.59
C ALA A 10 -4.30 -7.85 -7.03
N ASN A 11 -4.77 -8.73 -6.14
CA ASN A 11 -6.04 -8.63 -5.41
C ASN A 11 -5.80 -8.50 -3.89
N THR A 12 -4.74 -7.80 -3.49
CA THR A 12 -4.42 -7.62 -2.06
C THR A 12 -5.40 -6.66 -1.41
N ASP A 13 -6.13 -7.19 -0.45
CA ASP A 13 -7.06 -6.45 0.42
C ASP A 13 -6.27 -5.49 1.35
N TYR A 14 -5.96 -4.29 0.88
CA TYR A 14 -5.22 -3.28 1.65
C TYR A 14 -5.91 -2.89 2.98
N SER A 15 -7.23 -3.09 3.07
CA SER A 15 -8.00 -2.92 4.32
C SER A 15 -7.56 -3.88 5.43
N LYS A 16 -7.01 -5.05 5.11
CA LYS A 16 -6.51 -6.02 6.11
C LYS A 16 -5.07 -5.72 6.55
N MET A 17 -4.38 -4.82 5.86
CA MET A 17 -2.99 -4.48 6.15
C MET A 17 -2.88 -3.41 7.25
N ARG A 18 -1.75 -3.41 7.96
CA ARG A 18 -1.39 -2.33 8.90
C ARG A 18 -0.79 -1.15 8.14
N VAL A 19 -0.94 0.05 8.70
CA VAL A 19 -0.38 1.30 8.14
C VAL A 19 1.12 1.17 7.84
N LYS A 20 1.91 0.53 8.73
CA LYS A 20 3.34 0.25 8.49
C LYS A 20 3.63 -0.57 7.23
N GLN A 21 2.73 -1.49 6.87
CA GLN A 21 2.89 -2.33 5.69
C GLN A 21 2.44 -1.60 4.42
N LEU A 22 1.39 -0.77 4.53
CA LEU A 22 0.98 0.14 3.46
C LEU A 22 2.10 1.14 3.13
N LEU A 23 2.71 1.75 4.15
CA LEU A 23 3.89 2.63 4.01
C LEU A 23 5.08 1.91 3.37
N LYS A 24 5.30 0.63 3.72
CA LYS A 24 6.38 -0.15 3.10
C LYS A 24 6.14 -0.35 1.60
N ILE A 25 4.92 -0.69 1.19
CA ILE A 25 4.55 -0.84 -0.22
C ILE A 25 4.72 0.48 -0.98
N LEU A 26 4.26 1.58 -0.37
CA LEU A 26 4.43 2.93 -0.90
C LEU A 26 5.91 3.28 -1.10
N GLY A 27 6.76 3.03 -0.09
CA GLY A 27 8.20 3.22 -0.18
C GLY A 27 8.88 2.31 -1.20
N GLU A 28 8.46 1.05 -1.33
CA GLU A 28 8.96 0.12 -2.36
C GLU A 28 8.62 0.61 -3.79
N ARG A 29 7.51 1.35 -3.93
CA ARG A 29 7.10 1.99 -5.21
C ARG A 29 7.69 3.39 -5.40
N GLY A 30 8.47 3.91 -4.43
CA GLY A 30 9.03 5.26 -4.47
C GLY A 30 8.01 6.38 -4.28
N VAL A 31 6.81 6.07 -3.79
CA VAL A 31 5.75 7.04 -3.51
C VAL A 31 5.62 7.18 -2.00
N GLU A 32 5.97 8.33 -1.43
CA GLU A 32 5.72 8.63 -0.03
C GLU A 32 4.47 9.49 0.09
N CYS A 33 3.54 9.10 0.97
CA CYS A 33 2.38 9.93 1.26
C CYS A 33 2.58 10.65 2.59
N VAL A 34 3.05 11.89 2.52
CA VAL A 34 3.34 12.74 3.69
C VAL A 34 2.06 13.39 4.23
N GLU A 35 1.07 13.64 3.38
CA GLU A 35 -0.23 14.22 3.73
C GLU A 35 -1.30 13.17 4.09
N CYS A 36 -1.01 11.88 3.94
CA CYS A 36 -1.90 10.80 4.37
C CYS A 36 -1.98 10.72 5.90
N VAL A 37 -3.06 11.19 6.51
CA VAL A 37 -3.31 11.06 7.96
C VAL A 37 -4.11 9.80 8.28
N GLU A 38 -5.01 9.41 7.38
CA GLU A 38 -5.93 8.29 7.59
C GLU A 38 -5.48 7.04 6.85
N LYS A 39 -5.81 5.87 7.41
CA LYS A 39 -5.54 4.58 6.76
C LYS A 39 -6.19 4.49 5.37
N ALA A 40 -7.40 5.04 5.21
CA ALA A 40 -8.10 5.06 3.94
C ALA A 40 -7.30 5.82 2.86
N ASP A 41 -6.59 6.88 3.25
CA ASP A 41 -5.78 7.71 2.36
C ASP A 41 -4.58 6.93 1.82
N PHE A 42 -3.86 6.21 2.70
CA PHE A 42 -2.78 5.29 2.28
C PHE A 42 -3.28 4.22 1.31
N ILE A 43 -4.47 3.67 1.54
CA ILE A 43 -5.06 2.65 0.64
C ILE A 43 -5.41 3.27 -0.72
N ALA A 44 -6.02 4.46 -0.73
CA ALA A 44 -6.37 5.17 -1.95
C ALA A 44 -5.12 5.48 -2.78
N LYS A 45 -4.06 5.99 -2.13
CA LYS A 45 -2.77 6.30 -2.76
C LYS A 45 -2.10 5.07 -3.37
N ILE A 46 -2.13 3.93 -2.65
CA ILE A 46 -1.58 2.67 -3.15
C ILE A 46 -2.36 2.17 -4.37
N LYS A 47 -3.70 2.24 -4.35
CA LYS A 47 -4.54 1.83 -5.48
C LYS A 47 -4.31 2.73 -6.70
N GLU A 48 -4.21 4.05 -6.50
CA GLU A 48 -3.89 5.02 -7.55
C GLU A 48 -2.51 4.71 -8.18
N THR A 49 -1.50 4.49 -7.35
CA THR A 49 -0.14 4.16 -7.79
C THR A 49 -0.08 2.79 -8.47
N GLU A 50 -0.88 1.82 -8.02
CA GLU A 50 -0.99 0.49 -8.64
C GLU A 50 -1.55 0.58 -10.05
N SER A 51 -2.63 1.35 -10.24
CA SER A 51 -3.23 1.57 -11.56
C SER A 51 -2.31 2.31 -12.53
N LEU A 52 -1.44 3.19 -12.02
CA LEU A 52 -0.45 3.90 -12.84
C LEU A 52 0.70 2.99 -13.32
N HIS A 53 0.95 1.87 -12.65
CA HIS A 53 2.04 0.95 -13.00
C HIS A 53 1.61 -0.19 -13.94
N SER A 54 0.31 -0.36 -14.21
CA SER A 54 -0.22 -1.41 -15.09
C SER A 54 -0.23 -1.06 -16.59
N GLU A 55 0.29 0.10 -16.99
CA GLU A 55 0.28 0.56 -18.40
C GLU A 55 1.66 0.63 -19.06
N LEU A 56 2.65 -0.16 -18.62
CA LEU A 56 3.91 -0.36 -19.36
C LEU A 56 4.11 -1.81 -19.83
#